data_AF-A0A7E4VJY2-F1
#
_entry.id   AF-A0A7E4VJY2-F1
#
_cell.length_a   1.000
_cell.length_b   1.000
_cell.length_c   1.000
_cell.angle_alpha   90.00
_cell.angle_beta   90.00
_cell.angle_gamma   90.00
#
_symmetry.space_group_name_H-M   'P 1'
#
loop_
_entity.id
_entity.type
_entity.pdbx_description
1 polymer ?
#
loop_
_entity_poly.entity_id
_entity_poly.type
_entity_poly.pdbx_seq_one_letter_code
_entity_poly.pdbx_strand_id
1 'polypeptide(L)'
;MSLSKTVDVETFLVGTAVQAGLHPKREYLLSRAVALAADNQDPLRKLRNEFFYPKKSTLPDVDPKLIDPDEDSIYLCGNSLGLMPKATKEITREQFEKWAHM
;
A
#
# COMPACT_ATOMS: atom_id res chain seq x y z
N MET A 1 29.57 -12.43 11.52
CA MET A 1 28.65 -11.61 10.69
C MET A 1 27.43 -12.48 10.41
N SER A 2 26.37 -12.34 11.21
CA SER A 2 25.21 -13.22 11.14
C SER A 2 24.42 -12.91 9.86
N LEU A 3 24.26 -13.90 8.99
CA LEU A 3 23.34 -13.83 7.86
C LEU A 3 21.94 -13.64 8.46
N SER A 4 21.33 -12.49 8.18
CA SER A 4 19.91 -12.24 8.44
C SER A 4 19.12 -13.42 7.91
N LYS A 5 18.54 -14.23 8.80
CA LYS A 5 17.63 -15.30 8.40
C LYS A 5 16.43 -14.61 7.80
N THR A 6 16.29 -14.68 6.48
CA THR A 6 15.05 -14.31 5.80
C THR A 6 13.94 -15.14 6.43
N VAL A 7 13.04 -14.49 7.17
CA VAL A 7 11.85 -15.14 7.70
C VAL A 7 10.99 -15.48 6.49
N ASP A 8 10.64 -16.75 6.31
CA ASP A 8 9.72 -17.14 5.25
C ASP A 8 8.31 -16.60 5.53
N VAL A 9 7.49 -16.49 4.49
CA VAL A 9 6.17 -15.86 4.57
C VAL A 9 5.26 -16.59 5.56
N GLU A 10 5.34 -17.91 5.65
CA GLU A 10 4.50 -18.69 6.57
C GLU A 10 4.89 -18.40 8.02
N THR A 11 6.19 -18.41 8.32
CA THR A 11 6.69 -18.02 9.65
C THR A 11 6.30 -16.59 10.02
N PHE A 12 6.35 -15.65 9.06
CA PHE A 12 5.90 -14.28 9.29
C PHE A 12 4.41 -14.22 9.63
N LEU A 13 3.55 -14.85 8.80
CA LEU A 13 2.10 -14.83 9.01
C LEU A 13 1.70 -15.50 10.33
N VAL A 14 2.36 -16.59 10.71
CA VAL A 14 2.15 -17.23 12.01
C VAL A 14 2.52 -16.29 13.16
N GLY A 15 3.67 -15.61 13.07
CA GLY A 15 4.10 -14.62 14.05
C GLY A 15 3.11 -13.47 14.19
N THR A 16 2.67 -12.89 13.06
CA THR A 16 1.67 -11.82 13.02
C THR A 16 0.33 -12.28 13.60
N ALA A 17 -0.12 -13.49 13.29
CA ALA A 17 -1.37 -14.05 13.83
C ALA A 17 -1.31 -14.19 15.36
N VAL A 18 -0.22 -14.72 15.90
CA VAL A 18 -0.03 -14.87 17.35
C VAL A 18 -0.01 -13.49 18.04
N GLN A 19 0.68 -12.51 17.47
CA GLN A 19 0.71 -11.14 18.00
C GLN A 19 -0.66 -10.47 17.96
N ALA A 20 -1.50 -10.81 16.97
CA ALA A 20 -2.88 -10.37 16.89
C ALA A 20 -3.84 -11.13 17.83
N GLY A 21 -3.33 -12.07 18.65
CA GLY A 21 -4.13 -12.89 19.57
C GLY A 21 -4.90 -14.02 18.88
N LEU A 22 -4.51 -14.40 17.67
CA LEU A 22 -5.17 -15.44 16.88
C LEU A 22 -4.44 -16.78 17.00
N HIS A 23 -5.18 -17.87 16.81
CA HIS A 23 -4.60 -19.21 16.82
C HIS A 23 -3.69 -19.41 15.59
N PRO A 24 -2.49 -20.04 15.72
CA PRO A 24 -1.53 -20.21 14.62
C PRO A 24 -1.96 -21.26 13.56
N LYS A 25 -3.24 -21.64 13.54
CA LYS A 25 -3.74 -22.60 12.54
C LYS A 25 -3.87 -21.88 11.21
N ARG A 26 -3.58 -22.61 10.12
CA ARG A 26 -3.58 -22.09 8.74
C ARG A 26 -4.85 -21.33 8.37
N GLU A 27 -6.01 -21.77 8.88
CA GLU A 27 -7.31 -21.12 8.64
C GLU A 27 -7.38 -19.66 9.13
N TYR A 28 -6.65 -19.31 10.20
CA TYR A 28 -6.63 -17.96 10.73
C TYR A 28 -5.59 -17.07 10.05
N LEU A 29 -4.57 -17.64 9.41
CA LEU A 29 -3.52 -16.90 8.71
C LEU A 29 -4.05 -16.08 7.53
N LEU A 30 -5.17 -16.51 6.95
CA LEU A 30 -5.82 -15.84 5.81
C LEU A 30 -6.92 -14.86 6.24
N SER A 31 -7.04 -14.58 7.54
CA SER A 31 -8.08 -13.70 8.07
C SER A 31 -7.75 -12.21 7.83
N ARG A 32 -8.79 -11.39 7.72
CA ARG A 32 -8.66 -9.92 7.68
C ARG A 32 -7.89 -9.37 8.88
N ALA A 33 -8.03 -10.00 10.05
CA ALA A 33 -7.35 -9.57 11.26
C ALA A 33 -5.82 -9.71 11.15
N VAL A 34 -5.32 -10.78 10.49
CA VAL A 34 -3.88 -10.93 10.22
C VAL A 34 -3.39 -9.87 9.24
N ALA A 35 -4.15 -9.58 8.18
CA ALA A 35 -3.79 -8.51 7.23
C ALA A 35 -3.67 -7.15 7.92
N LEU A 36 -4.65 -6.78 8.77
CA LEU A 36 -4.59 -5.54 9.54
C LEU A 36 -3.43 -5.50 10.54
N ALA A 37 -3.11 -6.63 11.17
CA ALA A 37 -1.98 -6.72 12.07
C ALA A 37 -0.66 -6.51 11.31
N ALA A 38 -0.52 -7.10 10.11
CA ALA A 38 0.63 -6.88 9.24
C ALA A 38 0.74 -5.39 8.82
N ASP A 39 -0.36 -4.77 8.40
CA ASP A 39 -0.39 -3.33 8.07
C ASP A 39 0.04 -2.46 9.27
N ASN A 40 -0.40 -2.80 10.48
CA ASN A 40 -0.05 -2.04 11.69
C ASN A 40 1.42 -2.17 12.08
N GLN A 41 2.06 -3.29 11.74
CA GLN A 41 3.46 -3.55 12.03
C GLN A 41 4.40 -2.99 10.96
N ASP A 42 3.89 -2.65 9.77
CA ASP A 42 4.70 -2.12 8.68
C ASP A 42 5.29 -0.74 9.03
N PRO A 43 6.63 -0.63 9.23
CA PRO A 43 7.27 0.64 9.52
C PRO A 43 7.18 1.65 8.36
N LEU A 44 6.87 1.18 7.15
CA LEU A 44 6.74 1.99 5.94
C LEU A 44 5.30 2.41 5.65
N ARG A 45 4.30 1.95 6.41
CA ARG A 45 2.86 2.21 6.18
C ARG A 45 2.56 3.67 5.87
N LYS A 46 3.21 4.59 6.59
CA LYS A 46 3.01 6.05 6.44
C LYS A 46 3.32 6.55 5.02
N LEU A 47 4.24 5.90 4.31
CA LEU A 47 4.61 6.29 2.94
C LEU A 47 3.45 6.13 1.95
N ARG A 48 2.47 5.26 2.25
CA ARG A 48 1.24 5.16 1.44
C ARG A 48 0.54 6.51 1.30
N ASN A 49 0.60 7.35 2.34
CA ASN A 49 -0.02 8.66 2.34
C ASN A 49 0.71 9.70 1.47
N GLU A 50 1.90 9.38 0.95
CA GLU A 50 2.69 10.28 0.10
C GLU A 50 2.35 10.16 -1.39
N PHE A 51 1.39 9.32 -1.76
CA PHE A 51 1.00 9.07 -3.15
C PHE A 51 -0.48 9.36 -3.39
N PHE A 52 -0.82 9.70 -4.63
CA PHE A 52 -2.20 9.79 -5.10
C PHE A 52 -2.67 8.43 -5.61
N TYR A 53 -3.54 7.76 -4.86
CA TYR A 53 -4.22 6.55 -5.31
C TYR A 53 -5.47 6.92 -6.13
N PRO A 54 -5.71 6.29 -7.29
CA PRO A 54 -6.96 6.46 -8.02
C PRO A 54 -8.14 5.96 -7.18
N LYS A 55 -9.24 6.70 -7.16
CA LYS A 55 -10.50 6.23 -6.58
C LYS A 55 -11.13 5.19 -7.48
N LYS A 56 -11.82 4.20 -6.92
CA LYS A 56 -12.46 3.13 -7.72
C LYS A 56 -13.40 3.71 -8.78
N SER A 57 -14.11 4.79 -8.45
CA SER A 57 -14.98 5.54 -9.37
C SER A 57 -14.29 6.20 -10.56
N THR A 58 -12.97 6.41 -10.50
CA THR A 58 -12.19 7.08 -11.56
C THR A 58 -11.59 6.10 -12.57
N LEU A 59 -11.65 4.79 -12.27
CA LEU A 59 -11.08 3.77 -13.15
C LEU A 59 -11.99 3.49 -14.36
N PRO A 60 -11.40 3.21 -15.54
CA PRO A 60 -12.17 2.72 -16.68
C PRO A 60 -12.74 1.33 -16.39
N ASP A 61 -13.86 1.00 -17.03
CA ASP A 61 -14.44 -0.36 -17.08
C ASP A 61 -14.82 -0.99 -15.72
N VAL A 62 -15.13 -0.17 -14.72
CA VAL A 62 -15.67 -0.62 -13.43
C VAL A 62 -17.19 -0.57 -13.42
N ASP A 63 -17.86 -1.63 -12.95
CA ASP A 63 -19.30 -1.60 -12.65
C ASP A 63 -19.55 -0.81 -11.36
N PRO A 64 -20.23 0.36 -11.41
CA PRO A 64 -20.48 1.18 -10.23
C PRO A 64 -21.31 0.49 -9.15
N LYS A 65 -22.03 -0.59 -9.49
CA LYS A 65 -22.83 -1.35 -8.52
C LYS A 65 -22.01 -2.30 -7.65
N LEU A 66 -20.77 -2.59 -8.02
CA LEU A 66 -19.89 -3.55 -7.35
C LEU A 66 -18.79 -2.89 -6.51
N ILE A 67 -18.76 -1.56 -6.45
CA ILE A 67 -17.69 -0.79 -5.78
C ILE A 67 -18.24 0.24 -4.80
N ASP A 68 -17.41 0.59 -3.83
CA ASP A 68 -17.51 1.86 -3.13
C ASP A 68 -16.77 2.93 -3.96
N PRO A 69 -17.45 4.01 -4.41
CA PRO A 69 -16.86 5.01 -5.29
C PRO A 69 -15.75 5.85 -4.65
N ASP A 70 -15.76 6.02 -3.32
CA ASP A 70 -14.81 6.88 -2.59
C ASP A 70 -13.57 6.12 -2.11
N GLU A 71 -13.61 4.79 -2.18
CA GLU A 71 -12.50 3.93 -1.80
C GLU A 71 -11.34 4.01 -2.81
N ASP A 72 -10.12 3.90 -2.31
CA ASP A 72 -8.94 3.75 -3.15
C ASP A 72 -9.00 2.44 -3.95
N SER A 73 -8.47 2.48 -5.16
CA SER A 73 -8.27 1.29 -5.97
C SER A 73 -7.18 0.36 -5.40
N ILE A 74 -7.29 -0.93 -5.74
CA ILE A 74 -6.22 -1.92 -5.52
C ILE A 74 -5.25 -1.81 -6.71
N TYR A 75 -4.25 -0.95 -6.58
CA TYR A 75 -3.33 -0.62 -7.67
C TYR A 75 -2.11 -1.56 -7.72
N LEU A 76 -2.22 -2.66 -8.46
CA LEU A 76 -1.16 -3.68 -8.62
C LEU A 76 -0.35 -3.52 -9.93
N CYS A 77 -0.41 -2.36 -10.56
CA CYS A 77 0.29 -2.05 -11.82
C CYS A 77 1.48 -1.09 -11.64
N GLY A 78 1.93 -0.87 -10.39
CA GLY A 78 3.03 0.04 -10.05
C GLY A 78 4.39 -0.33 -10.65
N ASN A 79 4.54 -1.57 -11.12
CA ASN A 79 5.72 -2.03 -11.86
C ASN A 79 5.79 -1.50 -13.30
N SER A 80 4.67 -1.05 -13.86
CA SER A 80 4.62 -0.44 -15.19
C SER A 80 4.59 1.09 -15.09
N LEU A 81 3.62 1.62 -14.32
CA LEU A 81 3.48 3.04 -14.07
C LEU A 81 3.31 3.28 -12.58
N GLY A 82 4.30 3.91 -11.96
CA GLY A 82 4.25 4.29 -10.55
C GLY A 82 3.14 5.32 -10.28
N LEU A 83 2.57 5.26 -9.07
CA LEU A 83 1.66 6.31 -8.60
C LEU A 83 2.40 7.63 -8.49
N MET A 84 1.70 8.73 -8.75
CA MET A 84 2.26 10.07 -8.61
C MET A 84 2.51 10.40 -7.13
N PRO A 85 3.76 10.72 -6.73
CA PRO A 85 4.04 11.29 -5.42
C PRO A 85 3.34 12.64 -5.25
N LYS A 86 2.89 12.96 -4.05
CA LYS A 86 2.18 14.22 -3.78
C LYS A 86 3.04 15.45 -4.09
N ALA A 87 4.33 15.39 -3.71
CA ALA A 87 5.31 16.44 -3.94
C ALA A 87 5.59 16.76 -5.42
N THR A 88 5.16 15.91 -6.37
CA THR A 88 5.40 16.12 -7.80
C THR A 88 4.82 17.46 -8.26
N LYS A 89 3.62 17.82 -7.78
CA LYS A 89 2.95 19.07 -8.20
C LYS A 89 3.76 20.31 -7.79
N GLU A 90 4.19 20.37 -6.54
CA GLU A 90 4.94 21.51 -6.00
C GLU A 90 6.30 21.64 -6.68
N ILE A 91 7.06 20.54 -6.76
CA ILE A 91 8.42 20.56 -7.33
C ILE A 91 8.37 20.95 -8.81
N THR A 92 7.44 20.38 -9.59
CA THR A 92 7.31 20.73 -11.01
C THR A 92 6.97 22.21 -11.20
N ARG A 93 6.05 22.75 -10.39
CA ARG A 93 5.71 24.18 -10.43
C ARG A 93 6.93 25.06 -10.17
N GLU A 94 7.72 24.74 -9.14
CA GLU A 94 8.94 25.49 -8.82
C GLU A 94 9.95 25.51 -9.97
N GLN A 95 10.11 24.38 -10.68
CA GLN A 95 11.04 24.34 -11.83
C GLN A 95 10.53 25.18 -13.00
N PHE A 96 9.21 25.16 -13.27
CA PHE A 96 8.63 25.98 -14.33
C PHE A 96 8.71 27.48 -14.04
N GLU A 97 8.46 27.89 -12.78
CA GLU A 97 8.61 29.28 -12.36
C GLU A 97 10.07 29.76 -12.51
N LYS A 98 11.04 28.94 -12.07
CA LYS A 98 12.46 29.25 -12.27
C LYS A 98 12.80 29.43 -13.74
N TRP A 99 12.35 28.52 -14.59
CA TRP A 99 12.61 28.57 -16.03
C TRP A 99 12.02 29.82 -16.69
N ALA A 100 10.81 30.22 -16.32
CA ALA A 100 10.15 31.41 -16.86
C ALA A 100 10.82 32.74 -16.47
N HIS A 101 11.65 32.75 -15.42
CA HIS A 101 12.28 33.93 -14.84
C HIS A 101 13.82 33.89 -14.82
N MET A 102 14.45 33.04 -15.65
CA MET A 102 15.91 33.00 -15.81
C MET A 102 16.46 34.23 -16.53
#